data_AF-A0A3D5XS00-F1
#
_entry.id   AF-A0A3D5XS00-F1
#
_cell.length_a   1.000
_cell.length_b   1.000
_cell.length_c   1.000
_cell.angle_alpha   90.00
_cell.angle_beta   90.00
_cell.angle_gamma   90.00
#
_symmetry.space_group_name_H-M   'P 1'
#
loop_
_entity.id
_entity.type
_entity.pdbx_description
1 polymer ?
#
loop_
_entity_poly.entity_id
_entity_poly.type
_entity_poly.pdbx_seq_one_letter_code
_entity_poly.pdbx_strand_id
1 'polypeptide(L)'
;MSELKAVEINVFGKKPDAKELEHYSNLTYGSGLPGGEELKDALIWFGSGIGIGIFGFLFGSWVIRTFVGPGVLIFGYGSLLALPMLGVFLAVSSIYRLLRPAHKKKASKAFEWVWMISIMGDDRISTRFGKIPYAISTMKRIFPEGYDFSESKYKNYLNTFRNEIIKICDINVAKLKEEGWWESSPIVNHKIIEDEEINEKLHKIHAIITYDDQVGFTIDYQKNKKKYMTATRVEINIIQYYIKSGEYFFPYDYMPEFKVEN
;
A
#
# COMPACT_ATOMS: atom_id res chain seq x y z
N MET A 1 -10.27 28.61 -0.16
CA MET A 1 -9.60 27.40 -0.66
C MET A 1 -10.30 27.04 -1.95
N SER A 2 -9.61 27.09 -3.08
CA SER A 2 -10.15 26.58 -4.34
C SER A 2 -10.48 25.09 -4.16
N GLU A 3 -11.62 24.65 -4.69
CA GLU A 3 -11.96 23.23 -4.72
C GLU A 3 -10.80 22.46 -5.36
N LEU A 4 -10.29 21.43 -4.65
CA LEU A 4 -9.28 20.53 -5.18
C LEU A 4 -9.91 19.80 -6.37
N LYS A 5 -9.59 20.23 -7.59
CA LYS A 5 -10.01 19.53 -8.80
C LYS A 5 -9.36 18.15 -8.78
N ALA A 6 -10.18 17.10 -8.70
CA ALA A 6 -9.70 15.73 -8.80
C ALA A 6 -9.35 15.43 -10.27
N VAL A 7 -8.24 14.72 -10.50
CA VAL A 7 -7.93 14.13 -11.81
C VAL A 7 -8.45 12.71 -11.83
N GLU A 8 -9.18 12.34 -12.86
CA GLU A 8 -9.79 11.01 -12.98
C GLU A 8 -8.90 10.09 -13.83
N ILE A 9 -8.67 8.88 -13.33
CA ILE A 9 -8.02 7.79 -14.06
C ILE A 9 -9.02 6.66 -14.17
N ASN A 10 -9.42 6.35 -15.40
CA ASN A 10 -10.30 5.22 -15.69
C ASN A 10 -9.46 3.97 -15.99
N VAL A 11 -9.76 2.87 -15.30
CA VAL A 11 -9.06 1.59 -15.41
C VAL A 11 -10.06 0.51 -15.83
N PHE A 12 -9.76 -0.19 -16.91
CA PHE A 12 -10.62 -1.22 -17.48
C PHE A 12 -9.87 -2.53 -17.64
N GLY A 13 -10.29 -3.55 -16.89
CA GLY A 13 -9.82 -4.92 -17.07
C GLY A 13 -10.56 -5.62 -18.20
N LYS A 14 -9.82 -6.42 -18.97
CA LYS A 14 -10.41 -7.27 -20.01
C LYS A 14 -11.41 -8.27 -19.38
N LYS A 15 -12.52 -8.54 -20.06
CA LYS A 15 -13.43 -9.65 -19.68
C LYS A 15 -12.87 -10.97 -20.22
N PRO A 16 -12.79 -12.05 -19.41
CA PRO A 16 -12.38 -13.36 -19.91
C PRO A 16 -13.37 -13.90 -20.94
N ASP A 17 -12.87 -14.60 -21.95
CA ASP A 17 -13.72 -15.44 -22.78
C ASP A 17 -14.14 -16.73 -22.03
N ALA A 18 -15.08 -17.49 -22.61
CA ALA A 18 -15.60 -18.69 -21.96
C ALA A 18 -14.54 -19.79 -21.77
N LYS A 19 -13.58 -19.93 -22.71
CA LYS A 19 -12.54 -20.96 -22.66
C LYS A 19 -11.48 -20.61 -21.62
N GLU A 20 -11.07 -19.34 -21.58
CA GLU A 20 -10.16 -18.78 -20.59
C GLU A 20 -10.77 -18.90 -19.19
N LEU A 21 -12.06 -18.55 -19.02
CA LEU A 21 -12.75 -18.67 -17.75
C LEU A 21 -12.77 -20.13 -17.27
N GLU A 22 -13.12 -21.07 -18.15
CA GLU A 22 -13.12 -22.49 -17.81
C GLU A 22 -11.73 -22.97 -17.41
N HIS A 23 -10.71 -22.68 -18.23
CA HIS A 23 -9.33 -23.05 -17.96
C HIS A 23 -8.83 -22.50 -16.61
N TYR A 24 -8.98 -21.20 -16.38
CA TYR A 24 -8.47 -20.51 -15.20
C TYR A 24 -9.26 -20.84 -13.93
N SER A 25 -10.56 -21.14 -14.03
CA SER A 25 -11.37 -21.55 -12.87
C SER A 25 -10.99 -22.93 -12.31
N ASN A 26 -10.33 -23.76 -13.11
CA ASN A 26 -9.94 -25.12 -12.74
C ASN A 26 -8.49 -25.21 -12.23
N LEU A 27 -7.76 -24.10 -12.19
CA LEU A 27 -6.43 -24.07 -11.59
C LEU A 27 -6.51 -24.34 -10.07
N THR A 28 -5.39 -24.77 -9.50
CA THR A 28 -5.30 -25.07 -8.06
C THR A 28 -4.41 -24.05 -7.37
N TYR A 29 -4.70 -23.77 -6.10
CA TYR A 29 -3.88 -22.88 -5.30
C TYR A 29 -2.79 -23.65 -4.58
N GLY A 30 -1.58 -23.10 -4.63
CA GLY A 30 -0.47 -23.53 -3.79
C GLY A 30 -0.60 -23.02 -2.35
N SER A 31 0.52 -23.02 -1.63
CA SER A 31 0.59 -22.61 -0.22
C SER A 31 0.39 -21.10 0.02
N GLY A 32 0.47 -20.26 -1.01
CA GLY A 32 0.29 -18.80 -0.89
C GLY A 32 1.32 -18.11 0.02
N LEU A 33 2.49 -18.73 0.21
CA LEU A 33 3.52 -18.27 1.13
C LEU A 33 4.08 -16.90 0.72
N PRO A 34 4.52 -16.06 1.68
CA PRO A 34 5.23 -14.81 1.40
C PRO A 34 6.46 -15.04 0.52
N GLY A 35 6.67 -14.16 -0.46
CA GLY A 35 7.89 -14.19 -1.26
C GLY A 35 9.10 -13.64 -0.52
N GLY A 36 10.29 -13.82 -1.11
CA GLY A 36 11.56 -13.43 -0.50
C GLY A 36 11.67 -11.92 -0.20
N GLU A 37 11.08 -11.07 -1.03
CA GLU A 37 11.09 -9.61 -0.82
C GLU A 37 10.17 -9.18 0.33
N GLU A 38 9.03 -9.86 0.52
CA GLU A 38 8.17 -9.64 1.69
C GLU A 38 8.88 -10.05 2.98
N LEU A 39 9.53 -11.22 2.98
CA LEU A 39 10.35 -11.70 4.11
C LEU A 39 11.47 -10.72 4.45
N LYS A 40 12.20 -10.25 3.43
CA LYS A 40 13.29 -9.28 3.60
C LYS A 40 12.80 -7.97 4.20
N ASP A 41 11.70 -7.41 3.67
CA ASP A 41 11.13 -6.17 4.21
C ASP A 41 10.66 -6.37 5.66
N ALA A 42 9.97 -7.48 5.94
CA ALA A 42 9.50 -7.79 7.27
C ALA A 42 10.65 -7.95 8.29
N LEU A 43 11.76 -8.59 7.88
CA LEU A 43 12.95 -8.75 8.72
C LEU A 43 13.65 -7.41 9.01
N ILE A 44 13.73 -6.51 8.02
CA ILE A 44 14.29 -5.16 8.21
C ILE A 44 13.48 -4.39 9.24
N TRP A 45 12.15 -4.39 9.12
CA TRP A 45 11.27 -3.68 10.06
C TRP A 45 11.22 -4.35 11.43
N PHE A 46 11.30 -5.67 11.48
CA PHE A 46 11.40 -6.43 12.73
C PHE A 46 12.69 -6.06 13.49
N GLY A 47 13.84 -6.12 12.81
CA GLY A 47 15.13 -5.75 13.39
C GLY A 47 15.18 -4.28 13.81
N SER A 48 14.64 -3.37 12.98
CA SER A 48 14.53 -1.95 13.31
C SER A 48 13.65 -1.72 14.55
N GLY A 49 12.54 -2.44 14.67
CA GLY A 49 11.66 -2.39 15.83
C GLY A 49 12.36 -2.83 17.12
N ILE A 50 13.09 -3.95 17.08
CA ILE A 50 13.91 -4.41 18.21
C ILE A 50 14.99 -3.38 18.55
N GLY A 51 15.71 -2.85 17.56
CA GLY A 51 16.75 -1.86 17.75
C GLY A 51 16.25 -0.58 18.41
N ILE A 52 15.12 -0.03 17.93
CA ILE A 52 14.47 1.15 18.53
C ILE A 52 14.06 0.86 19.98
N GLY A 53 13.52 -0.33 20.26
CA GLY A 53 13.11 -0.70 21.60
C GLY A 53 14.29 -0.82 22.58
N ILE A 54 15.36 -1.50 22.19
CA ILE A 54 16.57 -1.62 23.03
C ILE A 54 17.19 -0.25 23.24
N PHE A 55 17.34 0.55 22.17
CA PHE A 55 17.88 1.90 22.27
C PHE A 55 17.05 2.78 23.21
N GLY A 56 15.72 2.79 23.03
CA GLY A 56 14.81 3.56 23.88
C GLY A 56 14.88 3.16 25.34
N PHE A 57 14.99 1.86 25.62
CA PHE A 57 15.15 1.35 26.97
C PHE A 57 16.47 1.81 27.62
N LEU A 58 17.59 1.63 26.91
CA LEU A 58 18.92 2.00 27.41
C LEU A 58 19.06 3.52 27.57
N PHE A 59 18.63 4.28 26.57
CA PHE A 59 18.66 5.74 26.59
C PHE A 59 17.78 6.30 27.71
N GLY A 60 16.53 5.84 27.81
CA GLY A 60 15.61 6.26 28.85
C GLY A 60 16.15 5.94 30.25
N SER A 61 16.68 4.72 30.45
CA SER A 61 17.31 4.30 31.71
C SER A 61 18.52 5.15 32.08
N TRP A 62 19.36 5.49 31.09
CA TRP A 62 20.52 6.35 31.29
C TRP A 62 20.12 7.78 31.68
N VAL A 63 19.12 8.36 31.00
CA VAL A 63 18.61 9.70 31.32
C VAL A 63 18.05 9.77 32.74
N ILE A 64 17.27 8.76 33.16
CA ILE A 64 16.69 8.69 34.52
C ILE A 64 17.77 8.61 35.60
N ARG A 65 18.87 7.90 35.34
CA ARG A 65 19.96 7.74 36.32
C ARG A 65 20.89 8.95 36.40
N THR A 66 21.06 9.67 35.30
CA THR A 66 22.13 10.67 35.16
C THR A 66 21.64 12.09 35.40
N PHE A 67 20.37 12.39 35.11
CA PHE A 67 19.83 13.75 35.17
C PHE A 67 18.72 13.86 36.22
N VAL A 68 18.55 15.08 36.75
CA VAL A 68 17.47 15.42 37.68
C VAL A 68 16.75 16.65 37.13
N GLY A 69 15.43 16.58 37.03
CA GLY A 69 14.59 17.69 36.55
C GLY A 69 13.44 17.24 35.63
N PRO A 70 12.60 18.19 35.18
CA PRO A 70 11.40 17.89 34.40
C PRO A 70 11.69 17.22 33.05
N GLY A 71 12.89 17.42 32.50
CA GLY A 71 13.35 16.72 31.29
C GLY A 71 13.41 15.19 31.43
N VAL A 72 13.58 14.67 32.65
CA VAL A 72 13.60 13.21 32.92
C VAL A 72 12.24 12.57 32.65
N LEU A 73 11.14 13.30 32.87
CA LEU A 73 9.80 12.78 32.58
C LEU A 73 9.60 12.51 31.09
N ILE A 74 10.08 13.42 30.24
CA ILE A 74 9.88 13.33 28.78
C ILE A 74 10.97 12.45 28.14
N PHE A 75 12.24 12.75 28.39
CA PHE A 75 13.35 12.08 27.72
C PHE A 75 13.80 10.79 28.42
N GLY A 76 13.54 10.66 29.72
CA GLY A 76 13.81 9.45 30.49
C GLY A 76 12.64 8.47 30.39
N TYR A 77 11.57 8.75 31.14
CA TYR A 77 10.40 7.87 31.21
C TYR A 77 9.64 7.78 29.87
N GLY A 78 9.51 8.90 29.14
CA GLY A 78 8.90 8.89 27.81
C GLY A 78 9.67 8.00 26.83
N SER A 79 11.00 8.10 26.77
CA SER A 79 11.82 7.21 25.93
C SER A 79 11.80 5.75 26.41
N LEU A 80 11.84 5.52 27.72
CA LEU A 80 11.82 4.19 28.34
C LEU A 80 10.53 3.42 28.03
N LEU A 81 9.40 4.11 27.81
CA LEU A 81 8.09 3.49 27.58
C LEU A 81 7.64 3.58 26.12
N ALA A 82 7.68 4.78 25.52
CA ALA A 82 7.12 5.01 24.20
C ALA A 82 7.94 4.36 23.08
N LEU A 83 9.27 4.42 23.15
CA LEU A 83 10.12 3.85 22.10
C LEU A 83 10.11 2.31 22.10
N PRO A 84 10.14 1.61 23.26
CA PRO A 84 9.88 0.16 23.27
C PRO A 84 8.51 -0.22 22.75
N MET A 85 7.44 0.50 23.12
CA MET A 85 6.10 0.20 22.59
C MET A 85 6.04 0.41 21.07
N LEU A 86 6.64 1.48 20.56
CA LEU A 86 6.78 1.70 19.12
C LEU A 86 7.58 0.57 18.44
N GLY A 87 8.69 0.14 19.07
CA GLY A 87 9.52 -0.95 18.59
C GLY A 87 8.77 -2.28 18.50
N VAL A 88 8.01 -2.64 19.54
CA VAL A 88 7.14 -3.82 19.55
C VAL A 88 6.07 -3.71 18.47
N PHE A 89 5.42 -2.56 18.34
CA PHE A 89 4.42 -2.33 17.31
C PHE A 89 4.98 -2.54 15.89
N LEU A 90 6.15 -1.97 15.59
CA LEU A 90 6.82 -2.15 14.30
C LEU A 90 7.19 -3.62 14.05
N ALA A 91 7.71 -4.31 15.06
CA ALA A 91 8.08 -5.72 14.96
C ALA A 91 6.87 -6.65 14.75
N VAL A 92 5.79 -6.44 15.50
CA VAL A 92 4.57 -7.26 15.39
C VAL A 92 3.85 -6.96 14.09
N SER A 93 3.74 -5.69 13.70
CA SER A 93 3.09 -5.30 12.45
C SER A 93 3.80 -5.86 11.22
N SER A 94 5.15 -5.91 11.21
CA SER A 94 5.90 -6.49 10.11
C SER A 94 5.69 -8.01 9.97
N ILE A 95 5.64 -8.75 11.08
CA ILE A 95 5.30 -10.19 11.07
C ILE A 95 3.86 -10.40 10.62
N TYR A 96 2.92 -9.60 11.12
CA TYR A 96 1.52 -9.69 10.74
C TYR A 96 1.35 -9.58 9.22
N ARG A 97 2.12 -8.71 8.55
CA ARG A 97 2.08 -8.58 7.09
C ARG A 97 2.38 -9.88 6.36
N LEU A 98 3.34 -10.67 6.86
CA LEU A 98 3.70 -11.99 6.30
C LEU A 98 2.59 -13.02 6.48
N LEU A 99 1.90 -12.98 7.62
CA LEU A 99 0.85 -13.96 7.96
C LEU A 99 -0.48 -13.66 7.27
N ARG A 100 -0.65 -12.50 6.62
CA ARG A 100 -1.88 -12.19 5.90
C ARG A 100 -2.06 -13.14 4.71
N PRO A 101 -3.22 -13.82 4.60
CA PRO A 101 -3.48 -14.73 3.50
C PRO A 101 -3.71 -13.94 2.22
N ALA A 102 -2.98 -14.28 1.14
CA ALA A 102 -3.17 -13.66 -0.16
C ALA A 102 -4.46 -14.14 -0.84
N HIS A 103 -4.80 -15.43 -0.71
CA HIS A 103 -5.99 -16.01 -1.33
C HIS A 103 -7.25 -15.56 -0.60
N LYS A 104 -8.23 -15.03 -1.34
CA LYS A 104 -9.44 -14.42 -0.79
C LYS A 104 -10.69 -15.15 -1.26
N LYS A 105 -11.58 -15.49 -0.33
CA LYS A 105 -12.86 -16.14 -0.64
C LYS A 105 -13.93 -15.20 -1.22
N LYS A 106 -13.64 -13.90 -1.33
CA LYS A 106 -14.54 -12.88 -1.87
C LYS A 106 -13.80 -12.04 -2.91
N ALA A 107 -14.46 -11.74 -4.04
CA ALA A 107 -13.91 -10.92 -5.12
C ALA A 107 -13.53 -9.52 -4.63
N SER A 108 -14.40 -8.85 -3.87
CA SER A 108 -14.11 -7.58 -3.18
C SER A 108 -12.83 -7.59 -2.33
N LYS A 109 -12.54 -8.69 -1.62
CA LYS A 109 -11.30 -8.82 -0.83
C LYS A 109 -10.08 -9.11 -1.69
N ALA A 110 -10.24 -9.85 -2.78
CA ALA A 110 -9.19 -10.04 -3.78
C ALA A 110 -8.82 -8.68 -4.42
N PHE A 111 -9.82 -7.86 -4.73
CA PHE A 111 -9.62 -6.49 -5.21
C PHE A 111 -8.80 -5.64 -4.23
N GLU A 112 -9.14 -5.65 -2.94
CA GLU A 112 -8.37 -4.94 -1.91
C GLU A 112 -6.90 -5.39 -1.89
N TRP A 113 -6.63 -6.69 -2.03
CA TRP A 113 -5.27 -7.22 -2.08
C TRP A 113 -4.50 -6.75 -3.33
N VAL A 114 -5.14 -6.81 -4.49
CA VAL A 114 -4.53 -6.38 -5.75
C VAL A 114 -4.20 -4.91 -5.70
N TRP A 115 -5.19 -4.07 -5.39
CA TRP A 115 -5.04 -2.64 -5.55
C TRP A 115 -4.37 -1.97 -4.37
N MET A 116 -4.81 -2.24 -3.14
CA MET A 116 -4.32 -1.52 -1.96
C MET A 116 -2.95 -2.05 -1.50
N ILE A 117 -2.72 -3.35 -1.63
CA ILE A 117 -1.48 -3.99 -1.20
C ILE A 117 -0.48 -4.04 -2.36
N SER A 118 -0.87 -4.60 -3.50
CA SER A 118 0.10 -4.88 -4.58
C SER A 118 0.36 -3.67 -5.48
N ILE A 119 -0.67 -2.93 -5.93
CA ILE A 119 -0.47 -1.81 -6.86
C ILE A 119 -0.07 -0.53 -6.12
N MET A 120 -0.82 -0.12 -5.10
CA MET A 120 -0.52 1.10 -4.32
C MET A 120 0.66 0.90 -3.35
N GLY A 121 0.88 -0.33 -2.89
CA GLY A 121 1.97 -0.66 -1.97
C GLY A 121 1.64 -0.26 -0.53
N ASP A 122 1.34 -1.24 0.32
CA ASP A 122 1.10 -1.01 1.75
C ASP A 122 2.38 -0.96 2.60
N ASP A 123 3.53 -1.20 1.98
CA ASP A 123 4.88 -1.07 2.54
C ASP A 123 5.44 0.36 2.45
N ARG A 124 4.70 1.31 1.87
CA ARG A 124 5.12 2.72 1.75
C ARG A 124 5.30 3.40 3.10
N ILE A 125 6.46 4.03 3.30
CA ILE A 125 6.77 4.84 4.49
C ILE A 125 7.48 6.10 4.02
N SER A 126 6.84 7.26 4.21
CA SER A 126 7.33 8.56 3.75
C SER A 126 7.59 8.65 2.24
N THR A 127 6.93 7.78 1.47
CA THR A 127 6.98 7.75 0.00
C THR A 127 5.56 7.65 -0.57
N ARG A 128 5.40 8.07 -1.82
CA ARG A 128 4.13 7.98 -2.57
C ARG A 128 3.66 6.54 -2.81
N PHE A 129 4.59 5.65 -3.16
CA PHE A 129 4.29 4.25 -3.45
C PHE A 129 5.22 3.31 -2.69
N GLY A 130 4.77 2.06 -2.56
CA GLY A 130 5.56 0.95 -2.03
C GLY A 130 6.63 0.44 -2.99
N LYS A 131 7.50 -0.45 -2.51
CA LYS A 131 8.61 -0.99 -3.30
C LYS A 131 8.09 -1.90 -4.41
N ILE A 132 8.64 -1.75 -5.62
CA ILE A 132 8.25 -2.57 -6.77
C ILE A 132 8.48 -4.08 -6.54
N PRO A 133 9.62 -4.53 -5.98
CA PRO A 133 9.82 -5.95 -5.72
C PRO A 133 8.79 -6.53 -4.73
N TYR A 134 8.40 -5.76 -3.70
CA TYR A 134 7.35 -6.15 -2.76
C TYR A 134 5.99 -6.27 -3.47
N ALA A 135 5.62 -5.29 -4.29
CA ALA A 135 4.40 -5.30 -5.09
C ALA A 135 4.31 -6.50 -6.05
N ILE A 136 5.41 -6.88 -6.68
CA ILE A 136 5.49 -8.09 -7.53
C ILE A 136 5.27 -9.34 -6.68
N SER A 137 5.93 -9.42 -5.51
CA SER A 137 5.81 -10.54 -4.59
C SER A 137 4.37 -10.74 -4.12
N THR A 138 3.70 -9.68 -3.65
CA THR A 138 2.32 -9.76 -3.18
C THR A 138 1.32 -10.06 -4.31
N MET A 139 1.56 -9.52 -5.51
CA MET A 139 0.73 -9.79 -6.68
C MET A 139 0.83 -11.25 -7.11
N LYS A 140 2.04 -11.81 -7.17
CA LYS A 140 2.26 -13.22 -7.54
C LYS A 140 1.51 -14.19 -6.62
N ARG A 141 1.45 -13.89 -5.32
CA ARG A 141 0.79 -14.73 -4.31
C ARG A 141 -0.72 -14.86 -4.47
N ILE A 142 -1.39 -13.96 -5.20
CA ILE A 142 -2.84 -14.07 -5.37
C ILE A 142 -3.23 -15.05 -6.48
N PHE A 143 -2.30 -15.41 -7.37
CA PHE A 143 -2.61 -16.28 -8.49
C PHE A 143 -2.53 -17.76 -8.11
N PRO A 144 -3.42 -18.60 -8.68
CA PRO A 144 -3.28 -20.04 -8.59
C PRO A 144 -2.04 -20.52 -9.37
N GLU A 145 -1.59 -21.73 -9.08
CA GLU A 145 -0.48 -22.37 -9.80
C GLU A 145 -0.86 -22.60 -11.27
N GLY A 146 0.08 -22.30 -12.18
CA GLY A 146 -0.13 -22.43 -13.63
C GLY A 146 -0.70 -21.19 -14.32
N TYR A 147 -1.05 -20.12 -13.59
CA TYR A 147 -1.41 -18.84 -14.20
C TYR A 147 -0.19 -18.14 -14.82
N ASP A 148 -0.33 -17.58 -16.03
CA ASP A 148 0.76 -16.93 -16.77
C ASP A 148 1.05 -15.50 -16.25
N PHE A 149 1.68 -15.45 -15.08
CA PHE A 149 2.13 -14.21 -14.46
C PHE A 149 3.56 -13.86 -14.90
N SER A 150 3.70 -12.73 -15.60
CA SER A 150 4.99 -12.21 -16.05
C SER A 150 5.47 -11.07 -15.14
N GLU A 151 6.48 -11.35 -14.30
CA GLU A 151 7.07 -10.36 -13.39
C GLU A 151 7.62 -9.13 -14.13
N SER A 152 8.24 -9.33 -15.30
CA SER A 152 8.81 -8.24 -16.11
C SER A 152 7.74 -7.34 -16.73
N LYS A 153 6.66 -7.94 -17.28
CA LYS A 153 5.54 -7.17 -17.83
C LYS A 153 4.81 -6.41 -16.72
N TYR A 154 4.54 -7.07 -15.59
CA TYR A 154 3.88 -6.44 -14.46
C TYR A 154 4.71 -5.30 -13.85
N LYS A 155 6.03 -5.47 -13.76
CA LYS A 155 6.95 -4.39 -13.36
C LYS A 155 6.81 -3.16 -14.27
N ASN A 156 6.79 -3.36 -15.59
CA ASN A 156 6.64 -2.28 -16.54
C ASN A 156 5.27 -1.59 -16.40
N TYR A 157 4.20 -2.39 -16.26
CA TYR A 157 2.87 -1.87 -15.99
C TYR A 157 2.82 -0.99 -14.73
N LEU A 158 3.34 -1.49 -13.60
CA LEU A 158 3.40 -0.75 -12.34
C LEU A 158 4.20 0.55 -12.47
N ASN A 159 5.34 0.51 -13.15
CA ASN A 159 6.13 1.71 -13.40
C ASN A 159 5.34 2.74 -14.18
N THR A 160 4.70 2.34 -15.29
CA THR A 160 3.92 3.27 -16.11
C THR A 160 2.76 3.86 -15.31
N PHE A 161 1.96 3.02 -14.67
CA PHE A 161 0.80 3.46 -13.89
C PHE A 161 1.18 4.39 -12.73
N ARG A 162 2.16 4.01 -11.91
CA ARG A 162 2.62 4.84 -10.79
C ARG A 162 3.27 6.14 -11.26
N ASN A 163 4.02 6.11 -12.37
CA ASN A 163 4.62 7.32 -12.93
C ASN A 163 3.57 8.29 -13.45
N GLU A 164 2.46 7.83 -14.03
CA GLU A 164 1.37 8.74 -14.42
C GLU A 164 0.74 9.43 -13.20
N ILE A 165 0.50 8.70 -12.11
CA ILE A 165 0.02 9.32 -10.86
C ILE A 165 1.06 10.33 -10.33
N ILE A 166 2.35 9.97 -10.33
CA ILE A 166 3.43 10.89 -9.89
C ILE A 166 3.45 12.16 -10.73
N LYS A 167 3.35 12.05 -12.06
CA LYS A 167 3.30 13.22 -12.96
C LYS A 167 2.14 14.13 -12.64
N ILE A 168 0.94 13.56 -12.43
CA ILE A 168 -0.26 14.30 -12.04
C ILE A 168 -0.03 15.04 -10.72
N CYS A 169 0.54 14.36 -9.72
CA CYS A 169 0.84 14.94 -8.42
C CYS A 169 1.90 16.06 -8.50
N ASP A 170 2.94 15.89 -9.30
CA ASP A 170 4.06 16.83 -9.40
C ASP A 170 3.69 18.20 -9.98
N ILE A 171 2.63 18.28 -10.80
CA ILE A 171 2.11 19.54 -11.34
C ILE A 171 1.82 20.55 -10.22
N ASN A 172 1.23 20.10 -9.12
CA ASN A 172 0.84 20.96 -8.00
C ASN A 172 1.89 20.98 -6.88
N VAL A 173 2.63 19.88 -6.67
CA VAL A 173 3.63 19.79 -5.61
C VAL A 173 4.90 20.59 -5.91
N ALA A 174 5.27 20.79 -7.18
CA ALA A 174 6.49 21.53 -7.52
C ALA A 174 6.53 22.94 -6.91
N LYS A 175 5.42 23.69 -7.03
CA LYS A 175 5.30 25.04 -6.44
C LYS A 175 5.34 25.00 -4.90
N LEU A 176 4.69 24.02 -4.29
CA LEU A 176 4.67 23.87 -2.83
C LEU A 176 6.07 23.52 -2.30
N LYS A 177 6.87 22.74 -3.04
CA LYS A 177 8.26 22.46 -2.64
C LYS A 177 9.13 23.72 -2.61
N GLU A 178 8.95 24.65 -3.55
CA GLU A 178 9.64 25.95 -3.55
C GLU A 178 9.27 26.78 -2.32
N GLU A 179 8.05 26.65 -1.81
CA GLU A 179 7.57 27.28 -0.57
C GLU A 179 8.01 26.54 0.71
N GLY A 180 8.84 25.50 0.59
CA GLY A 180 9.39 24.74 1.73
C GLY A 180 8.53 23.59 2.22
N TRP A 181 7.52 23.14 1.44
CA TRP A 181 6.78 21.92 1.73
C TRP A 181 7.59 20.67 1.35
N TRP A 182 7.44 19.60 2.11
CA TRP A 182 8.10 18.31 1.90
C TRP A 182 7.08 17.19 1.64
N GLU A 183 7.49 16.14 0.93
CA GLU A 183 6.61 15.02 0.56
C GLU A 183 6.20 14.18 1.78
N SER A 184 4.91 13.89 1.91
CA SER A 184 4.38 12.98 2.94
C SER A 184 3.75 11.74 2.30
N SER A 185 3.56 10.69 3.11
CA SER A 185 2.79 9.52 2.67
C SER A 185 1.38 9.95 2.24
N PRO A 186 0.87 9.45 1.09
CA PRO A 186 -0.46 9.77 0.62
C PRO A 186 -1.52 9.08 1.48
N ILE A 187 -2.71 9.67 1.50
CA ILE A 187 -3.90 9.02 2.06
C ILE A 187 -4.58 8.30 0.90
N VAL A 188 -4.71 6.97 1.00
CA VAL A 188 -5.31 6.14 -0.05
C VAL A 188 -6.52 5.43 0.53
N ASN A 189 -7.69 5.69 -0.02
CA ASN A 189 -8.95 5.08 0.37
C ASN A 189 -9.59 4.39 -0.83
N HIS A 190 -10.43 3.39 -0.59
CA HIS A 190 -11.20 2.73 -1.64
C HIS A 190 -12.67 2.61 -1.25
N LYS A 191 -13.53 2.59 -2.27
CA LYS A 191 -14.95 2.31 -2.15
C LYS A 191 -15.35 1.36 -3.27
N ILE A 192 -15.92 0.22 -2.92
CA ILE A 192 -16.55 -0.69 -3.88
C ILE A 192 -17.95 -0.13 -4.15
N ILE A 193 -18.20 0.20 -5.41
CA ILE A 193 -19.51 0.67 -5.89
C ILE A 193 -20.38 -0.54 -6.17
N GLU A 194 -19.83 -1.54 -6.85
CA GLU A 194 -20.54 -2.73 -7.29
C GLU A 194 -19.63 -3.96 -7.20
N ASP A 195 -20.18 -5.06 -6.69
CA ASP A 195 -19.62 -6.41 -6.74
C ASP A 195 -20.69 -7.30 -7.41
N GLU A 196 -20.64 -7.33 -8.74
CA GLU A 196 -21.63 -7.98 -9.61
C GLU A 196 -21.22 -9.43 -9.87
N GLU A 197 -21.99 -10.39 -9.37
CA GLU A 197 -21.84 -11.81 -9.74
C GLU A 197 -22.41 -12.02 -11.15
N ILE A 198 -21.52 -12.26 -12.13
CA ILE A 198 -21.94 -12.57 -13.50
C ILE A 198 -22.34 -14.04 -13.59
N ASN A 199 -21.59 -14.91 -12.92
CA ASN A 199 -21.90 -16.31 -12.67
C ASN A 199 -21.07 -16.82 -11.48
N GLU A 200 -21.28 -18.07 -11.08
CA GLU A 200 -20.62 -18.69 -9.92
C GLU A 200 -19.08 -18.61 -9.95
N LYS A 201 -18.49 -18.51 -11.15
CA LYS A 201 -17.04 -18.48 -11.39
C LYS A 201 -16.48 -17.09 -11.72
N LEU A 202 -17.33 -16.08 -11.90
CA LEU A 202 -16.91 -14.78 -12.42
C LEU A 202 -17.66 -13.62 -11.76
N HIS A 203 -16.90 -12.71 -11.16
CA HIS A 203 -17.40 -11.45 -10.62
C HIS A 203 -16.84 -10.26 -11.40
N LYS A 204 -17.61 -9.19 -11.50
CA LYS A 204 -17.16 -7.88 -11.97
C LYS A 204 -17.20 -6.91 -10.80
N ILE A 205 -16.06 -6.29 -10.52
CA ILE A 205 -15.91 -5.28 -9.47
C ILE A 205 -15.85 -3.91 -10.12
N HIS A 206 -16.71 -3.00 -9.68
CA HIS A 206 -16.59 -1.56 -9.91
C HIS A 206 -16.21 -0.88 -8.61
N ALA A 207 -15.10 -0.16 -8.58
CA ALA A 207 -14.61 0.52 -7.39
C ALA A 207 -13.94 1.85 -7.74
N ILE A 208 -13.92 2.76 -6.77
CA ILE A 208 -13.13 4.00 -6.83
C ILE A 208 -12.05 3.93 -5.77
N ILE A 209 -10.82 4.23 -6.16
CA ILE A 209 -9.71 4.50 -5.23
C ILE A 209 -9.42 5.99 -5.25
N THR A 210 -9.50 6.63 -4.08
CA THR A 210 -9.08 8.02 -3.90
C THR A 210 -7.65 8.03 -3.41
N TYR A 211 -6.77 8.66 -4.18
CA TYR A 211 -5.37 8.89 -3.83
C TYR A 211 -5.17 10.38 -3.56
N ASP A 212 -5.00 10.72 -2.28
CA ASP A 212 -4.74 12.08 -1.82
C ASP A 212 -3.25 12.27 -1.57
N ASP A 213 -2.55 12.94 -2.50
CA ASP A 213 -1.14 13.28 -2.36
C ASP A 213 -0.96 14.31 -1.26
N GLN A 214 -0.21 13.95 -0.22
CA GLN A 214 -0.01 14.79 0.96
C GLN A 214 1.35 15.47 0.91
N VAL A 215 1.36 16.76 1.25
CA VAL A 215 2.58 17.50 1.56
C VAL A 215 2.56 17.96 3.02
N GLY A 216 3.73 17.98 3.63
CA GLY A 216 3.97 18.45 5.00
C GLY A 216 4.70 19.79 5.01
N PHE A 217 4.40 20.62 6.00
CA PHE A 217 5.15 21.84 6.30
C PHE A 217 5.45 21.90 7.79
N THR A 218 6.69 22.24 8.13
CA THR A 218 7.09 22.44 9.53
C THR A 218 6.81 23.88 9.91
N ILE A 219 5.75 24.12 10.69
CA ILE A 219 5.39 25.45 11.18
C ILE A 219 6.41 25.91 12.24
N ASP A 220 6.75 25.02 13.16
CA ASP A 220 7.65 25.30 14.27
C ASP A 220 8.51 24.06 14.55
N TYR A 221 9.80 24.17 14.28
CA TYR A 221 10.77 23.10 14.51
C TYR A 221 10.96 22.79 16.00
N GLN A 222 10.93 23.81 16.87
CA GLN A 222 11.17 23.64 18.31
C GLN A 222 10.01 22.92 18.99
N LYS A 223 8.78 23.15 18.52
CA LYS A 223 7.57 22.48 19.03
C LYS A 223 7.15 21.25 18.22
N ASN A 224 7.93 20.87 17.22
CA ASN A 224 7.62 19.79 16.27
C ASN A 224 6.20 19.93 15.67
N LYS A 225 5.75 21.17 15.42
CA LYS A 225 4.41 21.46 14.92
C LYS A 225 4.40 21.34 13.41
N LYS A 226 3.74 20.31 12.89
CA LYS A 226 3.60 20.03 11.46
C LYS A 226 2.20 20.36 10.97
N LYS A 227 2.10 20.80 9.72
CA LYS A 227 0.85 20.96 8.98
C LYS A 227 0.89 20.04 7.77
N TYR A 228 -0.22 19.38 7.50
CA TYR A 228 -0.39 18.55 6.31
C TYR A 228 -1.48 19.15 5.42
N MET A 229 -1.32 18.98 4.12
CA MET A 229 -2.24 19.45 3.09
C MET A 229 -2.30 18.42 1.97
N THR A 230 -3.50 18.16 1.47
CA THR A 230 -3.67 17.48 0.18
C THR A 230 -3.29 18.44 -0.94
N ALA A 231 -2.22 18.12 -1.67
CA ALA A 231 -1.78 18.91 -2.82
C ALA A 231 -2.57 18.55 -4.09
N THR A 232 -2.85 17.27 -4.28
CA THR A 232 -3.58 16.75 -5.44
C THR A 232 -4.43 15.56 -5.01
N ARG A 233 -5.66 15.49 -5.53
CA ARG A 233 -6.51 14.30 -5.43
C ARG A 233 -6.58 13.62 -6.79
N VAL A 234 -6.31 12.33 -6.82
CA VAL A 234 -6.48 11.48 -7.99
C VAL A 234 -7.57 10.46 -7.66
N GLU A 235 -8.61 10.40 -8.50
CA GLU A 235 -9.68 9.41 -8.39
C GLU A 235 -9.48 8.35 -9.46
N ILE A 236 -9.36 7.10 -9.03
CA ILE A 236 -9.04 5.98 -9.90
C ILE A 236 -10.28 5.09 -9.95
N ASN A 237 -10.99 5.18 -11.06
CA ASN A 237 -12.24 4.48 -11.30
C ASN A 237 -11.94 3.16 -12.01
N ILE A 238 -12.21 2.04 -11.34
CA ILE A 238 -11.73 0.72 -11.74
C ILE A 238 -12.90 -0.21 -12.01
N ILE A 239 -12.94 -0.78 -13.21
CA ILE A 239 -13.82 -1.89 -13.57
C ILE A 239 -12.96 -3.09 -13.94
N GLN A 240 -13.05 -4.17 -13.18
CA GLN A 240 -12.19 -5.34 -13.37
C GLN A 240 -12.90 -6.66 -13.04
N TYR A 241 -12.51 -7.73 -13.73
CA TYR A 241 -13.11 -9.05 -13.59
C TYR A 241 -12.25 -9.96 -12.70
N TYR A 242 -12.90 -10.72 -11.83
CA TYR A 242 -12.29 -11.64 -10.88
C TYR A 242 -12.83 -13.05 -11.09
N ILE A 243 -11.93 -14.01 -11.26
CA ILE A 243 -12.26 -15.42 -11.49
C ILE A 243 -12.17 -16.18 -10.17
N LYS A 244 -13.15 -17.05 -9.93
CA LYS A 244 -13.12 -18.02 -8.84
C LYS A 244 -12.40 -19.29 -9.31
N SER A 245 -11.38 -19.70 -8.56
CA SER A 245 -10.69 -20.98 -8.70
C SER A 245 -10.71 -21.69 -7.35
N GLY A 246 -11.32 -22.89 -7.31
CA GLY A 246 -11.68 -23.54 -6.05
C GLY A 246 -12.55 -22.62 -5.18
N GLU A 247 -12.04 -22.25 -4.00
CA GLU A 247 -12.74 -21.34 -3.07
C GLU A 247 -12.29 -19.87 -3.16
N TYR A 248 -11.30 -19.55 -4.00
CA TYR A 248 -10.62 -18.25 -3.95
C TYR A 248 -10.73 -17.46 -5.25
N PHE A 249 -10.68 -16.14 -5.13
CA PHE A 249 -10.78 -15.19 -6.23
C PHE A 249 -9.43 -14.53 -6.53
N PHE A 250 -9.17 -14.30 -7.81
CA PHE A 250 -8.01 -13.58 -8.34
C PHE A 250 -8.41 -12.72 -9.55
N PRO A 251 -7.69 -11.63 -9.86
CA PRO A 251 -8.02 -10.80 -11.02
C PRO A 251 -7.72 -11.58 -12.31
N TYR A 252 -8.65 -11.58 -13.27
CA TYR A 252 -8.37 -12.18 -14.59
C TYR A 252 -7.30 -11.41 -15.35
N ASP A 253 -7.33 -10.08 -15.26
CA ASP A 253 -6.38 -9.18 -15.91
C ASP A 253 -5.59 -8.43 -14.83
N TYR A 254 -4.30 -8.75 -14.68
CA TYR A 254 -3.43 -8.14 -13.68
C TYR A 254 -2.68 -6.89 -14.18
N MET A 255 -2.92 -6.50 -15.44
CA MET A 255 -2.37 -5.29 -16.05
C MET A 255 -3.49 -4.54 -16.80
N PRO A 256 -4.58 -4.17 -16.11
CA PRO A 256 -5.74 -3.57 -16.76
C PRO A 256 -5.35 -2.25 -17.43
N GLU A 257 -5.92 -1.99 -18.61
CA GLU A 257 -5.70 -0.75 -19.36
C GLU A 257 -6.15 0.44 -18.52
N PHE A 258 -5.42 1.55 -18.58
CA PHE A 258 -5.80 2.78 -17.89
C PHE A 258 -5.69 4.00 -18.80
N LYS A 259 -6.59 4.97 -18.60
CA LYS A 259 -6.66 6.24 -19.33
C LYS A 259 -6.84 7.38 -18.34
N VAL A 260 -6.10 8.46 -18.56
CA VAL A 260 -6.20 9.69 -17.77
C VAL A 260 -7.19 10.63 -18.46
N GLU A 261 -8.20 11.10 -17.73
CA GLU A 261 -9.14 12.11 -18.19
C GLU A 261 -8.82 13.45 -17.52
N ASN A 262 -8.78 14.54 -18.31
CA ASN A 262 -8.37 15.89 -17.90
C ASN A 262 -9.55 16.86 -17.76
#